data_AF-A0AAD8I483-F1
#
_entry.id   AF-A0AAD8I483-F1
#
_cell.length_a   1.000
_cell.length_b   1.000
_cell.length_c   1.000
_cell.angle_alpha   90.00
_cell.angle_beta   90.00
_cell.angle_gamma   90.00
#
_symmetry.space_group_name_H-M   'P 1'
#
loop_
_entity.id
_entity.type
_entity.pdbx_description
1 polymer ?
#
loop_
_entity_poly.entity_id
_entity_poly.type
_entity_poly.pdbx_seq_one_letter_code
_entity_poly.pdbx_strand_id
1 'polypeptide(L)'
;MGRGPNEVPKAPTNQEDRTLIQIRPPPDDNDFTDPKITKCISQLCLQNWPTPAITWASTPVAHKDAVWAKFKRRFKWADEQGPMISSLFWQKCAARTKDILSKDGEKAKHNAGIDHPGHAMEHMHEYSPWWCSADIWAEMCVQWRDEMLDIIADDCLSVFKQQVLIRVY
;
A
#
# COMPACT_ATOMS: atom_id res chain seq x y z
N MET A 1 9.59 -9.83 16.17
CA MET A 1 8.71 -10.91 15.66
C MET A 1 7.49 -10.28 15.02
N GLY A 2 7.30 -10.47 13.71
CA GLY A 2 6.14 -9.94 12.99
C GLY A 2 4.86 -10.66 13.42
N ARG A 3 3.73 -9.93 13.51
CA ARG A 3 2.43 -10.59 13.62
C ARG A 3 2.26 -11.44 12.36
N GLY A 4 2.16 -12.76 12.51
CA GLY A 4 1.88 -13.69 11.41
C GLY A 4 0.61 -13.32 10.65
N PRO A 5 0.33 -14.00 9.52
CA PRO A 5 -0.82 -13.69 8.69
C PRO A 5 -2.08 -13.72 9.55
N ASN A 6 -2.68 -12.54 9.76
CA ASN A 6 -4.05 -12.50 10.25
C ASN A 6 -4.89 -12.95 9.05
N GLU A 7 -5.17 -14.24 8.97
CA GLU A 7 -5.98 -14.79 7.89
C GLU A 7 -7.32 -14.08 7.84
N VAL A 8 -7.67 -13.54 6.67
CA VAL A 8 -9.02 -13.02 6.43
C VAL A 8 -9.96 -14.22 6.56
N PRO A 9 -10.99 -14.16 7.42
CA PRO A 9 -11.97 -15.23 7.53
C PRO A 9 -12.52 -15.64 6.15
N LYS A 10 -12.78 -16.94 5.99
CA LYS A 10 -13.32 -17.48 4.75
C LYS A 10 -14.61 -16.73 4.41
N ALA A 11 -14.74 -16.33 3.14
CA ALA A 11 -15.95 -15.66 2.69
C ALA A 11 -17.15 -16.62 2.83
N PRO A 12 -18.31 -16.13 3.29
CA PRO A 12 -19.54 -16.91 3.29
C PRO A 12 -19.88 -17.36 1.87
N THR A 13 -20.41 -18.58 1.73
CA THR A 13 -20.78 -19.14 0.43
C THR A 13 -22.14 -18.60 -0.03
N ASN A 14 -23.08 -18.44 0.91
CA ASN A 14 -24.37 -17.81 0.64
C ASN A 14 -24.23 -16.29 0.65
N GLN A 15 -24.96 -15.62 -0.25
CA GLN A 15 -24.95 -14.15 -0.32
C GLN A 15 -25.61 -13.52 0.91
N GLU A 16 -26.64 -14.17 1.47
CA GLU A 16 -27.36 -13.65 2.63
C GLU A 16 -26.52 -13.61 3.90
N ASP A 17 -25.56 -14.52 4.03
CA ASP A 17 -24.64 -14.61 5.17
C ASP A 17 -23.51 -13.57 5.09
N ARG A 18 -23.44 -12.77 4.02
CA ARG A 18 -22.48 -11.67 3.89
C ARG A 18 -22.76 -10.59 4.91
N THR A 19 -21.69 -10.04 5.48
CA THR A 19 -21.78 -8.93 6.42
C THR A 19 -22.32 -7.69 5.71
N LEU A 20 -23.41 -7.12 6.23
CA LEU A 20 -23.94 -5.85 5.75
C LEU A 20 -23.00 -4.73 6.15
N ILE A 21 -22.48 -3.98 5.18
CA ILE A 21 -21.68 -2.78 5.42
C ILE A 21 -22.61 -1.63 5.74
N GLN A 22 -22.19 -0.85 6.74
CA GLN A 22 -22.74 0.46 7.01
C GLN A 22 -21.62 1.48 6.97
N ILE A 23 -21.90 2.62 6.34
CA ILE A 23 -21.07 3.82 6.41
C ILE A 23 -21.50 4.59 7.65
N ARG A 24 -20.54 5.26 8.31
CA ARG A 24 -20.87 6.13 9.43
C ARG A 24 -21.84 7.23 8.99
N PRO A 25 -22.78 7.64 9.86
CA PRO A 25 -23.66 8.75 9.54
C PRO A 25 -22.86 10.07 9.50
N PRO A 26 -23.35 11.08 8.79
CA PRO A 26 -22.78 12.43 8.83
C PRO A 26 -22.59 12.93 10.27
N PRO A 27 -21.52 13.69 10.56
CA PRO A 27 -20.54 14.25 9.62
C PRO A 27 -19.38 13.30 9.23
N ASP A 28 -19.31 12.09 9.78
CA ASP A 28 -18.18 11.17 9.62
C ASP A 28 -18.38 10.15 8.49
N ASP A 29 -19.11 10.53 7.43
CA ASP A 29 -19.53 9.63 6.34
C ASP A 29 -18.38 9.17 5.41
N ASN A 30 -17.14 9.47 5.79
CA ASN A 30 -15.91 9.06 5.14
C ASN A 30 -15.28 7.79 5.74
N ASP A 31 -16.00 7.04 6.58
CA ASP A 31 -15.52 5.78 7.13
C ASP A 31 -16.62 4.73 7.29
N PHE A 32 -16.18 3.47 7.38
CA PHE A 32 -17.05 2.36 7.72
C PHE A 32 -17.39 2.40 9.22
N THR A 33 -18.61 2.01 9.56
CA THR A 33 -19.03 1.90 10.96
C THR A 33 -18.26 0.79 11.68
N ASP A 34 -18.03 -0.34 11.00
CA ASP A 34 -17.25 -1.46 11.54
C ASP A 34 -15.76 -1.35 11.17
N PRO A 35 -14.85 -1.12 12.15
CA PRO A 35 -13.41 -1.04 11.90
C PRO A 35 -12.80 -2.35 11.35
N LYS A 36 -13.49 -3.49 11.52
CA LYS A 36 -13.06 -4.77 10.94
C LYS A 36 -13.06 -4.74 9.41
N ILE A 37 -13.90 -3.90 8.79
CA ILE A 37 -13.94 -3.74 7.33
C ILE A 37 -12.62 -3.15 6.84
N THR A 38 -12.15 -2.06 7.46
CA THR A 38 -10.85 -1.43 7.13
C THR A 38 -9.67 -2.38 7.36
N LYS A 39 -9.72 -3.19 8.44
CA LYS A 39 -8.72 -4.23 8.68
C LYS A 39 -8.74 -5.31 7.58
N CYS A 40 -9.92 -5.76 7.17
CA CYS A 40 -10.11 -6.71 6.08
C CYS A 40 -9.57 -6.16 4.75
N ILE A 41 -9.90 -4.92 4.39
CA ILE A 41 -9.37 -4.25 3.19
C ILE A 41 -7.85 -4.28 3.19
N SER A 42 -7.22 -3.92 4.32
CA SER A 42 -5.77 -3.92 4.44
C SER A 42 -5.17 -5.31 4.16
N GLN A 43 -5.80 -6.35 4.69
CA GLN A 43 -5.36 -7.74 4.46
C GLN A 43 -5.61 -8.20 3.02
N LEU A 44 -6.73 -7.79 2.41
CA LEU A 44 -7.06 -8.14 1.03
C LEU A 44 -6.08 -7.52 0.04
N CYS A 45 -5.65 -6.28 0.28
CA CYS A 45 -4.59 -5.65 -0.50
C CYS A 45 -3.31 -6.46 -0.39
N LEU A 46 -2.87 -6.80 0.82
CA LEU A 46 -1.56 -7.41 1.05
C LEU A 46 -1.47 -8.91 0.71
N GLN A 47 -2.58 -9.65 0.75
CA GLN A 47 -2.55 -11.08 0.47
C GLN A 47 -2.16 -11.36 -0.99
N ASN A 48 -0.95 -11.89 -1.17
CA ASN A 48 -0.35 -12.23 -2.45
C ASN A 48 -0.15 -10.99 -3.33
N TRP A 49 0.53 -9.96 -2.80
CA TRP A 49 0.93 -8.78 -3.57
C TRP A 49 1.69 -9.21 -4.82
N PRO A 50 1.11 -9.11 -6.03
CA PRO A 50 1.60 -9.84 -7.20
C PRO A 50 2.48 -8.98 -8.11
N THR A 51 2.88 -7.81 -7.64
CA THR A 51 3.45 -6.77 -8.49
C THR A 51 4.52 -6.00 -7.73
N PRO A 52 5.57 -5.51 -8.42
CA PRO A 52 6.56 -4.65 -7.79
C PRO A 52 6.08 -3.19 -7.68
N ALA A 53 4.78 -2.92 -7.87
CA ALA A 53 4.23 -1.58 -7.75
C ALA A 53 4.42 -1.03 -6.32
N ILE A 54 5.09 0.12 -6.23
CA ILE A 54 5.34 0.82 -4.96
C ILE A 54 4.26 1.86 -4.59
N THR A 55 3.21 1.98 -5.42
CA THR A 55 2.04 2.80 -5.13
C THR A 55 0.74 2.11 -5.54
N TRP A 56 -0.38 2.46 -4.89
CA TRP A 56 -1.69 1.96 -5.33
C TRP A 56 -2.06 2.42 -6.74
N ALA A 57 -1.61 3.61 -7.16
CA ALA A 57 -1.83 4.12 -8.50
C ALA A 57 -1.19 3.21 -9.56
N SER A 58 0.08 2.84 -9.37
CA SER A 58 0.84 1.96 -10.27
C SER A 58 0.46 0.48 -10.19
N THR A 59 -0.33 0.08 -9.19
CA THR A 59 -0.78 -1.31 -9.04
C THR A 59 -1.65 -1.76 -10.23
N PRO A 60 -1.40 -2.94 -10.83
CA PRO A 60 -2.15 -3.44 -11.98
C PRO A 60 -3.65 -3.54 -11.73
N VAL A 61 -4.44 -3.21 -12.75
CA VAL A 61 -5.92 -3.26 -12.69
C VAL A 61 -6.42 -4.66 -12.32
N ALA A 62 -5.82 -5.71 -12.88
CA ALA A 62 -6.20 -7.10 -12.57
C ALA A 62 -6.07 -7.42 -11.07
N HIS A 63 -5.07 -6.87 -10.38
CA HIS A 63 -4.94 -7.03 -8.92
C HIS A 63 -6.03 -6.25 -8.19
N LYS A 64 -6.26 -4.99 -8.56
CA LYS A 64 -7.34 -4.14 -7.99
C LYS A 64 -8.70 -4.85 -8.10
N ASP A 65 -9.01 -5.41 -9.26
CA ASP A 65 -10.23 -6.16 -9.52
C ASP A 65 -10.32 -7.44 -8.67
N ALA A 66 -9.22 -8.16 -8.49
CA ALA A 66 -9.18 -9.34 -7.63
C ALA A 66 -9.44 -8.99 -6.16
N VAL A 67 -8.87 -7.89 -5.64
CA VAL A 67 -9.13 -7.39 -4.29
C VAL A 67 -10.61 -7.01 -4.16
N TRP A 68 -11.17 -6.28 -5.13
CA TRP A 68 -12.58 -5.91 -5.14
C TRP A 68 -13.53 -7.12 -5.21
N ALA A 69 -13.22 -8.12 -6.03
CA ALA A 69 -13.99 -9.35 -6.11
C ALA A 69 -13.99 -10.11 -4.78
N LYS A 70 -12.84 -10.19 -4.09
CA LYS A 70 -12.75 -10.80 -2.75
C LYS A 70 -13.54 -10.01 -1.70
N PHE A 71 -13.60 -8.69 -1.82
CA PHE A 71 -14.39 -7.82 -0.94
C PHE A 71 -15.90 -8.06 -1.15
N LYS A 72 -16.38 -8.03 -2.40
CA LYS A 72 -17.79 -8.30 -2.77
C LYS A 72 -18.28 -9.68 -2.35
N ARG A 73 -17.40 -10.67 -2.26
CA ARG A 73 -17.76 -12.01 -1.78
C ARG A 73 -18.06 -12.06 -0.27
N ARG A 74 -17.54 -11.09 0.50
CA ARG A 74 -17.63 -11.06 1.97
C ARG A 74 -18.71 -10.12 2.48
N PHE A 75 -18.94 -9.06 1.73
CA PHE A 75 -19.77 -7.96 2.17
C PHE A 75 -20.94 -7.74 1.22
N LYS A 76 -22.04 -7.27 1.79
CA LYS A 76 -23.21 -6.75 1.07
C LYS A 76 -23.50 -5.33 1.56
N TRP A 77 -24.26 -4.56 0.79
CA TRP A 77 -24.65 -3.19 1.10
C TRP A 77 -26.01 -2.92 0.46
N ALA A 78 -26.68 -1.86 0.91
CA ALA A 78 -27.89 -1.38 0.25
C ALA A 78 -27.53 -0.83 -1.15
N ASP A 79 -28.37 -1.10 -2.16
CA ASP A 79 -28.06 -0.79 -3.56
C ASP A 79 -27.75 0.70 -3.76
N GLU A 80 -28.41 1.59 -3.02
CA GLU A 80 -28.19 3.04 -3.11
C GLU A 80 -26.80 3.46 -2.60
N GLN A 81 -26.17 2.66 -1.74
CA GLN A 81 -24.85 2.95 -1.16
C GLN A 81 -23.70 2.46 -2.03
N GLY A 82 -23.95 1.68 -3.09
CA GLY A 82 -22.90 1.06 -3.91
C GLY A 82 -21.80 2.01 -4.39
N PRO A 83 -22.13 3.17 -4.99
CA PRO A 83 -21.13 4.15 -5.42
C PRO A 83 -20.26 4.65 -4.26
N MET A 84 -20.88 4.97 -3.13
CA MET A 84 -20.18 5.46 -1.94
C MET A 84 -19.26 4.40 -1.33
N ILE A 85 -19.74 3.16 -1.21
CA ILE A 85 -18.96 2.01 -0.71
C ILE A 85 -17.74 1.77 -1.59
N SER A 86 -17.91 1.77 -2.91
CA SER A 86 -16.79 1.56 -3.85
C SER A 86 -15.76 2.68 -3.77
N SER A 87 -16.19 3.95 -3.74
CA SER A 87 -15.30 5.11 -3.57
C SER A 87 -14.49 4.99 -2.28
N LEU A 88 -15.17 4.74 -1.16
CA LEU A 88 -14.53 4.60 0.15
C LEU A 88 -13.57 3.40 0.18
N PHE A 89 -13.96 2.27 -0.41
CA PHE A 89 -13.11 1.10 -0.52
C PHE A 89 -11.79 1.40 -1.23
N TRP A 90 -11.84 2.08 -2.38
CA TRP A 90 -10.63 2.43 -3.15
C TRP A 90 -9.75 3.44 -2.42
N GLN A 91 -10.35 4.41 -1.73
CA GLN A 91 -9.62 5.36 -0.87
C GLN A 91 -8.87 4.61 0.25
N LYS A 92 -9.52 3.67 0.93
CA LYS A 92 -8.89 2.87 1.98
C LYS A 92 -7.79 1.96 1.41
N CYS A 93 -7.97 1.37 0.22
CA CYS A 93 -6.91 0.60 -0.44
C CYS A 93 -5.66 1.46 -0.71
N ALA A 94 -5.86 2.66 -1.25
CA ALA A 94 -4.77 3.58 -1.56
C ALA A 94 -4.02 4.02 -0.30
N ALA A 95 -4.74 4.47 0.73
CA ALA A 95 -4.15 4.90 1.99
C ALA A 95 -3.38 3.76 2.67
N ARG A 96 -3.96 2.56 2.72
CA ARG A 96 -3.33 1.43 3.42
C ARG A 96 -2.13 0.87 2.68
N THR A 97 -2.19 0.82 1.35
CA THR A 97 -1.02 0.44 0.54
C THR A 97 0.12 1.41 0.83
N LYS A 98 -0.12 2.73 0.80
CA LYS A 98 0.88 3.73 1.15
C LYS A 98 1.46 3.49 2.55
N ASP A 99 0.61 3.40 3.57
CA ASP A 99 1.05 3.24 4.96
C ASP A 99 1.92 1.99 5.15
N ILE A 100 1.51 0.86 4.57
CA ILE A 100 2.21 -0.41 4.73
C ILE A 100 3.54 -0.40 3.99
N LEU A 101 3.55 0.05 2.73
CA LEU A 101 4.77 0.13 1.93
C LEU A 101 5.80 1.06 2.56
N SER A 102 5.40 2.26 3.00
CA SER A 102 6.29 3.17 3.70
C SER A 102 6.83 2.57 5.00
N LYS A 103 5.96 1.96 5.81
CA LYS A 103 6.36 1.37 7.09
C LYS A 103 7.34 0.22 6.92
N ASP A 104 7.04 -0.74 6.05
CA ASP A 104 7.89 -1.91 5.86
C ASP A 104 9.16 -1.57 5.06
N GLY A 105 9.10 -0.57 4.16
CA GLY A 105 10.28 0.01 3.52
C GLY A 105 11.24 0.65 4.53
N GLU A 106 10.75 1.54 5.39
CA GLU A 106 11.57 2.17 6.45
C GLU A 106 12.13 1.13 7.44
N LYS A 107 11.34 0.11 7.77
CA LYS A 107 11.80 -0.98 8.63
C LYS A 107 12.93 -1.80 7.97
N ALA A 108 12.79 -2.13 6.69
CA ALA A 108 13.83 -2.84 5.94
C ALA A 108 15.11 -1.99 5.85
N LYS A 109 14.97 -0.69 5.54
CA LYS A 109 16.08 0.26 5.51
C LYS A 109 16.77 0.37 6.86
N HIS A 110 16.01 0.45 7.96
CA HIS A 110 16.57 0.52 9.30
C HIS A 110 17.38 -0.74 9.65
N ASN A 111 16.82 -1.93 9.40
CA ASN A 111 17.52 -3.19 9.66
C ASN A 111 18.77 -3.33 8.80
N ALA A 112 18.66 -3.03 7.50
CA ALA A 112 19.81 -3.03 6.59
C ALA A 112 20.88 -2.03 7.03
N GLY A 113 20.51 -0.88 7.59
CA GLY A 113 21.48 0.10 8.11
C GLY A 113 22.17 -0.32 9.40
N ILE A 114 21.56 -1.22 10.19
CA ILE A 114 22.20 -1.83 11.36
C ILE A 114 23.27 -2.83 10.91
N ASP A 115 22.93 -3.70 9.96
CA ASP A 115 23.82 -4.78 9.53
C ASP A 115 24.85 -4.31 8.47
N HIS A 116 24.51 -3.28 7.69
CA HIS A 116 25.32 -2.69 6.61
C HIS A 116 25.37 -1.15 6.72
N PRO A 117 26.12 -0.59 7.70
CA PRO A 117 26.22 0.86 7.88
C PRO A 117 26.69 1.59 6.62
N GLY A 118 25.98 2.63 6.20
CA GLY A 118 26.26 3.39 4.98
C GLY A 118 25.72 2.78 3.67
N HIS A 119 25.31 1.50 3.70
CA HIS A 119 24.86 0.75 2.53
C HIS A 119 23.42 0.22 2.65
N ALA A 120 22.63 0.80 3.57
CA ALA A 120 21.28 0.34 3.89
C ALA A 120 20.40 0.11 2.65
N MET A 121 20.38 1.06 1.71
CA MET A 121 19.56 0.99 0.49
C MET A 121 19.96 -0.18 -0.42
N GLU A 122 21.22 -0.58 -0.41
CA GLU A 122 21.73 -1.71 -1.21
C GLU A 122 21.23 -3.04 -0.68
N HIS A 123 21.10 -3.16 0.64
CA HIS A 123 20.76 -4.38 1.35
C HIS A 123 19.29 -4.47 1.81
N MET A 124 18.44 -3.47 1.52
CA MET A 124 17.00 -3.49 1.87
C MET A 124 16.26 -4.74 1.38
N HIS A 125 16.66 -5.29 0.23
CA HIS A 125 16.04 -6.45 -0.40
C HIS A 125 16.14 -7.73 0.45
N GLU A 126 17.10 -7.80 1.37
CA GLU A 126 17.31 -8.94 2.27
C GLU A 126 16.24 -9.03 3.38
N TYR A 127 15.48 -7.96 3.60
CA TYR A 127 14.49 -7.83 4.69
C TYR A 127 13.05 -7.83 4.18
N SER A 128 12.72 -8.78 3.29
CA SER A 128 11.38 -8.89 2.71
C SER A 128 10.28 -9.11 3.77
N PRO A 129 9.16 -8.37 3.70
CA PRO A 129 8.04 -8.58 4.61
C PRO A 129 7.26 -9.85 4.26
N TRP A 130 6.60 -10.45 5.27
CA TRP A 130 5.89 -11.74 5.13
C TRP A 130 4.78 -11.78 4.06
N TRP A 131 4.27 -10.62 3.64
CA TRP A 131 3.17 -10.51 2.68
C TRP A 131 3.64 -10.38 1.22
N CYS A 132 4.94 -10.20 0.99
CA CYS A 132 5.55 -10.07 -0.33
C CYS A 132 6.50 -11.24 -0.57
N SER A 133 6.62 -11.72 -1.81
CA SER A 133 7.72 -12.62 -2.15
C SER A 133 9.05 -11.85 -2.18
N ALA A 134 10.16 -12.56 -1.96
CA ALA A 134 11.49 -11.97 -1.98
C ALA A 134 11.79 -11.31 -3.34
N ASP A 135 11.41 -11.96 -4.45
CA ASP A 135 11.66 -11.45 -5.81
C ASP A 135 10.93 -10.13 -6.08
N ILE A 136 9.62 -10.08 -5.77
CA ILE A 136 8.82 -8.87 -5.93
C ILE A 136 9.35 -7.77 -5.01
N TRP A 137 9.69 -8.11 -3.77
CA TRP A 137 10.28 -7.16 -2.82
C TRP A 137 11.60 -6.58 -3.32
N ALA A 138 12.47 -7.40 -3.91
CA ALA A 138 13.73 -6.93 -4.47
C ALA A 138 13.50 -5.93 -5.61
N GLU A 139 12.55 -6.21 -6.51
CA GLU A 139 12.17 -5.28 -7.58
C GLU A 139 11.58 -3.96 -7.05
N MET A 140 10.79 -4.00 -5.97
CA MET A 140 10.31 -2.80 -5.29
C MET A 140 11.46 -1.99 -4.69
N CYS A 141 12.45 -2.66 -4.08
CA CYS A 141 13.62 -1.99 -3.50
C CYS A 141 14.50 -1.31 -4.55
N VAL A 142 14.55 -1.85 -5.78
CA VAL A 142 15.20 -1.18 -6.91
C VAL A 142 14.45 0.10 -7.26
N GLN A 143 13.12 0.03 -7.43
CA GLN A 143 12.32 1.22 -7.75
C GLN A 143 12.43 2.34 -6.71
N TRP A 144 12.40 2.02 -5.41
CA TRP A 144 12.58 3.05 -4.37
C TRP A 144 13.96 3.70 -4.40
N ARG A 145 14.99 2.95 -4.80
CA ARG A 145 16.34 3.48 -4.95
C ARG A 145 16.42 4.42 -6.13
N ASP A 146 15.81 4.06 -7.24
CA ASP A 146 15.76 4.87 -8.46
C ASP A 146 14.98 6.17 -8.21
N GLU A 147 13.81 6.10 -7.56
CA GLU A 147 13.04 7.30 -7.18
C GLU A 147 13.86 8.27 -6.30
N MET A 148 14.67 7.75 -5.39
CA MET A 148 15.54 8.58 -4.54
C MET A 148 16.70 9.20 -5.32
N LEU A 149 17.27 8.47 -6.28
CA LEU A 149 18.34 9.00 -7.14
C LEU A 149 17.83 10.13 -8.03
N ASP A 150 16.61 10.00 -8.56
CA ASP A 150 15.98 11.04 -9.37
C ASP A 150 15.74 12.33 -8.56
N ILE A 151 15.26 12.22 -7.31
CA ILE A 151 15.07 13.37 -6.42
C ILE A 151 16.41 14.08 -6.15
N ILE A 152 17.47 13.32 -5.86
CA ILE A 152 18.80 13.88 -5.59
C ILE A 152 19.36 14.56 -6.84
N ALA A 153 19.18 13.95 -8.01
CA ALA A 153 19.63 14.52 -9.28
C ALA A 153 18.94 15.85 -9.58
N ASP A 154 17.61 15.92 -9.37
CA ASP A 154 16.82 17.14 -9.55
C ASP A 154 17.22 18.24 -8.55
N ASP A 155 17.44 17.89 -7.28
CA ASP A 155 17.91 18.83 -6.27
C ASP A 155 19.32 19.36 -6.61
N CYS A 156 20.25 18.50 -7.02
CA CYS A 156 21.58 18.90 -7.45
C CYS A 156 21.55 19.81 -8.70
N LEU A 157 20.68 19.50 -9.67
CA LEU A 157 20.46 20.33 -10.86
C LEU A 157 19.86 21.69 -10.50
N SER A 158 18.95 21.74 -9.53
CA SER A 158 18.33 22.98 -9.05
C SER A 158 19.36 23.89 -8.37
N VAL A 159 20.19 23.34 -7.48
CA VAL A 159 21.26 24.05 -6.77
C VAL A 159 22.31 24.56 -7.76
N PHE A 160 22.68 23.73 -8.75
CA PHE A 160 23.62 24.14 -9.80
C PHE A 160 23.07 25.30 -10.64
N LYS A 161 21.80 25.23 -11.07
CA LYS A 161 21.13 26.34 -11.78
C LYS A 161 21.10 27.63 -10.94
N GLN A 162 20.84 27.52 -9.64
CA GLN A 162 20.80 28.67 -8.73
C GLN A 162 22.19 29.32 -8.55
N GLN A 163 23.26 28.51 -8.44
CA GLN A 163 24.64 29.02 -8.33
C GLN A 163 25.18 29.61 -9.63
N VAL A 164 24.78 29.08 -10.79
CA VAL A 164 25.13 29.68 -12.09
C VAL A 164 24.43 31.03 -12.27
N LEU A 165 23.16 31.15 -11.89
CA LEU A 165 22.42 32.44 -11.94
C LEU A 165 23.03 33.51 -11.03
N ILE A 166 23.54 33.15 -9.85
CA ILE A 166 24.20 34.10 -8.93
C ILE A 166 25.56 34.58 -9.47
N ARG A 167 26.23 33.81 -10.33
CA ARG A 167 27.54 34.19 -10.91
C ARG A 167 27.43 35.04 -12.19
N VAL A 168 26.22 35.28 -12.70
CA VAL A 168 25.97 36.05 -13.93
C VAL A 168 25.44 37.46 -13.63
N TYR A 169 25.28 37.84 -12.36
CA TYR A 169 24.94 39.19 -11.90
C TYR A 169 26.07 39.84 -11.10
#